data_AF-E3MIA1-F1
#
_entry.id   AF-E3MIA1-F1
#
_cell.length_a   1.000
_cell.length_b   1.000
_cell.length_c   1.000
_cell.angle_alpha   90.00
_cell.angle_beta   90.00
_cell.angle_gamma   90.00
#
_symmetry.space_group_name_H-M   'P 1'
#
loop_
_entity.id
_entity.type
_entity.pdbx_description
1 polymer ?
#
loop_
_entity_poly.entity_id
_entity_poly.type
_entity_poly.pdbx_seq_one_letter_code
_entity_poly.pdbx_strand_id
1 'polypeptide(L)'
;MSFGGPPQIFCFQTRHVVIFFSIFGLIECLWQSVFNGDLVTKTTGFVSSALEIVLLYGVIKNQSKLLKVSMYISLIHLTFDFGGILVTPVYFASQVASGYESNDTYPNILGVKTAEEDRFVVGLVTGYSVEILSTAGVALSVLQFILINRCYVYAKMMESGIFKQSKLSVIKF
;
A
#
# COMPACT_ATOMS: atom_id res chain seq x y z
N MET A 1 -24.31 -4.57 16.38
CA MET A 1 -23.75 -4.71 15.03
C MET A 1 -24.84 -4.32 14.03
N SER A 2 -24.71 -3.17 13.37
CA SER A 2 -25.71 -2.64 12.44
C SER A 2 -25.69 -3.43 11.13
N PHE A 3 -26.70 -4.30 10.93
CA PHE A 3 -26.93 -5.04 9.69
C PHE A 3 -27.76 -4.16 8.74
N GLY A 4 -27.10 -3.44 7.82
CA GLY A 4 -27.81 -2.77 6.72
C GLY A 4 -27.17 -1.55 6.09
N GLY A 5 -26.10 -1.00 6.68
CA GLY A 5 -25.36 0.12 6.11
C GLY A 5 -24.17 -0.33 5.25
N PRO A 6 -23.63 0.55 4.38
CA PRO A 6 -22.34 0.31 3.72
C PRO A 6 -21.26 0.02 4.78
N PRO A 7 -20.25 -0.80 4.47
CA PRO A 7 -19.26 -1.23 5.45
C PRO A 7 -18.52 -0.02 6.03
N GLN A 8 -18.45 0.06 7.36
CA GLN A 8 -17.80 1.14 8.09
C GLN A 8 -16.65 0.61 8.95
N ILE A 9 -15.62 1.43 9.16
CA ILE A 9 -14.56 1.20 10.14
C ILE A 9 -14.51 2.41 11.07
N PHE A 10 -14.62 2.14 12.37
CA PHE A 10 -14.73 3.11 13.47
C PHE A 10 -15.89 4.10 13.30
N CYS A 11 -15.84 5.00 12.31
CA CYS A 11 -16.93 5.90 11.88
C CYS A 11 -16.89 6.28 10.38
N PHE A 12 -15.87 5.86 9.63
CA PHE A 12 -15.73 6.22 8.22
C PHE A 12 -16.26 5.11 7.30
N GLN A 13 -16.88 5.51 6.19
CA GLN A 13 -17.24 4.55 5.15
C GLN A 13 -15.95 3.95 4.58
N THR A 14 -15.85 2.62 4.62
CA THR A 14 -14.65 1.84 4.21
C THR A 14 -14.12 2.28 2.85
N ARG A 15 -15.04 2.67 1.96
CA ARG A 15 -14.74 3.17 0.62
C ARG A 15 -13.90 4.45 0.60
N HIS A 16 -14.17 5.43 1.47
CA HIS A 16 -13.39 6.68 1.51
C HIS A 16 -11.96 6.42 1.96
N VAL A 17 -11.80 5.49 2.91
CA VAL A 17 -10.49 5.08 3.42
C VAL A 17 -9.67 4.40 2.32
N VAL A 18 -10.27 3.51 1.54
CA VAL A 18 -9.58 2.86 0.40
C VAL A 18 -9.20 3.88 -0.68
N ILE A 19 -10.11 4.81 -1.01
CA ILE A 19 -9.83 5.88 -1.99
C ILE A 19 -8.65 6.73 -1.53
N PHE A 20 -8.62 7.11 -0.24
CA PHE A 20 -7.52 7.88 0.32
C PHE A 20 -6.18 7.16 0.18
N PHE A 21 -6.11 5.88 0.57
CA PHE A 21 -4.89 5.08 0.38
C PHE A 21 -4.49 4.92 -1.09
N SER A 22 -5.46 4.74 -1.99
CA SER A 22 -5.18 4.57 -3.41
C SER A 22 -4.64 5.87 -4.05
N ILE A 23 -5.14 7.04 -3.62
CA ILE A 23 -4.61 8.34 -4.07
C ILE A 23 -3.18 8.52 -3.58
N PHE A 24 -2.90 8.19 -2.32
CA PHE A 24 -1.56 8.30 -1.77
C PHE A 24 -0.57 7.39 -2.50
N GLY A 25 -0.93 6.12 -2.72
CA GLY A 25 -0.12 5.18 -3.49
C GLY A 25 0.10 5.62 -4.94
N LEU A 26 -0.90 6.24 -5.57
CA LEU A 26 -0.76 6.80 -6.92
C LEU A 26 0.24 7.96 -6.96
N ILE A 27 0.22 8.86 -5.97
CA ILE A 27 1.20 9.94 -5.85
C ILE A 27 2.61 9.38 -5.69
N GLU A 28 2.78 8.36 -4.85
CA GLU A 28 4.06 7.68 -4.64
C GLU A 28 4.57 7.03 -5.94
N CYS A 29 3.71 6.31 -6.67
CA CYS A 29 4.07 5.70 -7.95
C CYS A 29 4.46 6.76 -9.01
N LEU A 30 3.74 7.89 -9.06
CA LEU A 30 4.09 9.00 -9.95
C LEU A 30 5.42 9.63 -9.55
N TRP A 31 5.67 9.81 -8.26
CA TRP A 31 6.94 10.31 -7.76
C TRP A 31 8.08 9.40 -8.20
N GLN A 32 7.94 8.09 -7.99
CA GLN A 32 8.92 7.09 -8.38
C GLN A 32 9.17 7.09 -9.90
N SER A 33 8.12 7.28 -10.71
CA SER A 33 8.20 7.33 -12.17
C SER A 33 8.85 8.62 -12.72
N VAL A 34 8.74 9.74 -12.02
CA VAL A 34 9.23 11.04 -12.51
C VAL A 34 10.65 11.31 -12.04
N PHE A 35 10.93 11.06 -10.76
CA PHE A 35 12.16 11.53 -10.11
C PHE A 35 13.32 10.52 -10.15
N ASN A 36 13.08 9.24 -10.45
CA ASN A 36 14.17 8.28 -10.58
C ASN A 36 14.84 8.34 -11.96
N GLY A 37 16.18 8.29 -11.96
CA GLY A 37 16.99 8.27 -13.17
C GLY A 37 17.04 6.90 -13.85
N ASP A 38 16.79 5.84 -13.11
CA ASP A 38 16.88 4.45 -13.59
C ASP A 38 15.65 4.03 -14.41
N LEU A 39 15.91 3.38 -15.56
CA LEU A 39 14.88 2.97 -16.52
C LEU A 39 13.96 1.88 -15.93
N VAL A 40 14.52 0.94 -15.16
CA VAL A 40 13.74 -0.14 -14.53
C VAL A 40 12.76 0.48 -13.54
N THR A 41 13.26 1.33 -12.65
CA THR A 41 12.45 2.01 -11.63
C THR A 41 11.35 2.90 -12.23
N LYS A 42 11.64 3.58 -13.36
CA LYS A 42 10.64 4.36 -14.08
C LYS A 42 9.53 3.51 -14.69
N THR A 43 9.90 2.43 -15.37
CA THR A 43 8.92 1.55 -16.03
C THR A 43 8.03 0.84 -15.01
N THR A 44 8.58 0.37 -13.90
CA THR A 44 7.80 -0.23 -12.82
C THR A 44 6.87 0.77 -12.14
N GLY A 45 7.33 2.02 -11.95
CA GLY A 45 6.49 3.11 -11.41
C GLY A 45 5.31 3.44 -12.33
N PHE A 46 5.54 3.52 -13.64
CA PHE A 46 4.47 3.77 -14.61
C PHE A 46 3.43 2.64 -14.62
N VAL A 47 3.87 1.37 -14.69
CA VAL A 47 2.96 0.21 -14.66
C VAL A 47 2.16 0.17 -13.35
N SER A 48 2.82 0.43 -12.22
CA SER A 48 2.15 0.45 -10.91
C SER A 48 1.13 1.58 -10.82
N SER A 49 1.43 2.77 -11.33
CA SER A 49 0.46 3.88 -11.36
C SER A 49 -0.78 3.55 -12.21
N ALA A 50 -0.60 2.85 -13.34
CA ALA A 50 -1.71 2.43 -14.18
C ALA A 50 -2.61 1.39 -13.47
N LEU A 51 -2.01 0.45 -12.75
CA LEU A 51 -2.74 -0.52 -11.92
C LEU A 51 -3.52 0.16 -10.79
N GLU A 52 -2.92 1.18 -10.16
CA GLU A 52 -3.57 1.94 -9.09
C GLU A 52 -4.78 2.74 -9.60
N ILE A 53 -4.71 3.29 -10.82
CA ILE A 53 -5.85 3.93 -11.48
C ILE A 53 -6.99 2.93 -11.70
N VAL A 54 -6.69 1.71 -12.13
CA VAL A 54 -7.70 0.64 -12.32
C VAL A 54 -8.32 0.24 -10.97
N LEU A 55 -7.50 0.13 -9.92
CA LEU A 55 -7.97 -0.14 -8.56
C LEU A 55 -8.92 0.96 -8.09
N LEU A 56 -8.51 2.22 -8.20
CA LEU A 56 -9.30 3.40 -7.84
C LEU A 56 -10.63 3.43 -8.61
N TYR A 57 -10.61 3.17 -9.92
CA TYR A 57 -11.81 3.09 -10.74
C TYR A 57 -12.78 2.01 -10.24
N GLY A 58 -12.27 0.83 -9.90
CA GLY A 58 -13.09 -0.27 -9.37
C GLY A 58 -13.75 0.07 -8.03
N VAL A 59 -13.02 0.74 -7.13
CA VAL A 59 -13.53 1.22 -5.84
C VAL A 59 -14.57 2.32 -6.02
N ILE A 60 -14.41 3.21 -7.02
CA ILE A 60 -15.38 4.27 -7.33
C ILE A 60 -16.67 3.71 -7.96
N LYS A 61 -16.57 2.75 -8.88
CA LYS A 61 -17.75 2.18 -9.53
C LYS A 61 -18.55 1.24 -8.63
N ASN A 62 -17.91 0.65 -7.61
CA ASN A 62 -18.55 -0.18 -6.59
C ASN A 62 -19.41 -1.34 -7.16
N GLN A 63 -18.93 -1.95 -8.24
CA GLN A 63 -19.53 -3.15 -8.85
C GLN A 63 -18.73 -4.38 -8.43
N SER A 64 -19.40 -5.50 -8.16
CA SER A 64 -18.72 -6.71 -7.64
C SER A 64 -17.63 -7.22 -8.59
N LYS A 65 -17.86 -7.17 -9.91
CA LYS A 65 -16.87 -7.60 -10.92
C LYS A 65 -15.61 -6.75 -10.90
N LEU A 66 -15.76 -5.43 -10.81
CA LEU A 66 -14.62 -4.50 -10.77
C LEU A 66 -13.87 -4.59 -9.44
N LEU A 67 -14.59 -4.69 -8.32
CA LEU A 67 -13.97 -4.89 -7.00
C LEU A 67 -13.20 -6.21 -6.92
N LYS A 68 -13.64 -7.26 -7.63
CA LYS A 68 -12.89 -8.52 -7.74
C LYS A 68 -11.55 -8.30 -8.46
N VAL A 69 -11.53 -7.52 -9.54
CA VAL A 69 -10.30 -7.17 -10.25
C VAL A 69 -9.39 -6.32 -9.36
N SER A 70 -9.92 -5.29 -8.70
CA SER A 70 -9.20 -4.47 -7.73
C SER A 70 -8.58 -5.31 -6.59
N MET A 71 -9.29 -6.36 -6.13
CA MET A 71 -8.78 -7.28 -5.11
C MET A 71 -7.58 -8.10 -5.61
N TYR A 72 -7.61 -8.59 -6.86
CA TYR A 72 -6.47 -9.30 -7.44
C TYR A 72 -5.27 -8.37 -7.64
N ILE A 73 -5.51 -7.14 -8.11
CA ILE A 73 -4.45 -6.13 -8.25
C ILE A 73 -3.81 -5.84 -6.89
N SER A 74 -4.62 -5.59 -5.86
CA SER A 74 -4.15 -5.36 -4.49
C SER A 74 -3.34 -6.55 -3.94
N LEU A 75 -3.72 -7.79 -4.28
CA LEU A 75 -2.98 -8.99 -3.87
C LEU A 75 -1.62 -9.11 -4.58
N ILE A 76 -1.55 -8.71 -5.86
CA ILE A 76 -0.29 -8.64 -6.60
C ILE A 76 0.64 -7.60 -5.96
N HIS A 77 0.15 -6.39 -5.70
CA HIS A 77 0.93 -5.35 -5.01
C HIS A 77 1.43 -5.84 -3.65
N LEU A 78 0.56 -6.46 -2.85
CA LEU A 78 0.94 -7.02 -1.56
C LEU A 78 2.09 -8.04 -1.67
N THR A 79 2.08 -8.88 -2.72
CA THR A 79 3.15 -9.85 -2.97
C THR A 79 4.48 -9.16 -3.27
N PHE A 80 4.45 -8.09 -4.08
CA PHE A 80 5.64 -7.28 -4.36
C PHE A 80 6.13 -6.54 -3.11
N ASP A 81 5.23 -6.01 -2.27
CA ASP A 81 5.62 -5.31 -1.04
C ASP A 81 6.31 -6.27 -0.05
N PHE A 82 5.81 -7.50 0.09
CA PHE A 82 6.49 -8.54 0.87
C PHE A 82 7.88 -8.88 0.33
N GLY A 83 8.03 -8.97 -0.99
CA GLY A 83 9.35 -9.15 -1.63
C GLY A 83 10.27 -7.95 -1.38
N GLY A 84 9.72 -6.75 -1.43
CA GLY A 84 10.44 -5.49 -1.19
C GLY A 84 10.99 -5.41 0.23
N ILE A 85 10.24 -5.83 1.26
CA ILE A 85 10.73 -5.85 2.65
C ILE A 85 12.02 -6.67 2.79
N LEU A 86 12.17 -7.75 2.04
CA LEU A 86 13.34 -8.63 2.15
C LEU A 86 14.59 -8.04 1.51
N VAL A 87 14.43 -7.21 0.48
CA VAL A 87 15.53 -6.74 -0.37
C VAL A 87 15.88 -5.29 -0.09
N THR A 88 14.88 -4.42 0.04
CA THR A 88 15.05 -2.96 0.10
C THR A 88 15.87 -2.49 1.30
N PRO A 89 15.64 -2.95 2.55
CA PRO A 89 16.44 -2.54 3.69
C PRO A 89 17.92 -2.90 3.55
N VAL A 90 18.20 -4.12 3.08
CA VAL A 90 19.56 -4.62 2.87
C VAL A 90 20.24 -3.85 1.73
N TYR A 91 19.52 -3.57 0.65
CA TYR A 91 20.02 -2.77 -0.46
C TYR A 91 20.44 -1.36 -0.01
N PHE A 92 19.55 -0.63 0.69
CA PHE A 92 19.87 0.72 1.17
C PHE A 92 20.98 0.72 2.23
N ALA A 93 20.96 -0.23 3.16
CA ALA A 93 22.04 -0.39 4.14
C ALA A 93 23.39 -0.59 3.44
N SER A 94 23.43 -1.43 2.40
CA SER A 94 24.66 -1.72 1.64
C SER A 94 25.15 -0.51 0.85
N GLN A 95 24.25 0.25 0.22
CA GLN A 95 24.62 1.45 -0.54
C GLN A 95 25.23 2.54 0.35
N VAL A 96 24.67 2.71 1.55
CA VAL A 96 25.17 3.68 2.52
C VAL A 96 26.45 3.19 3.20
N ALA A 97 26.52 1.92 3.62
CA ALA A 97 27.71 1.36 4.26
C ALA A 97 28.92 1.28 3.32
N SER A 98 28.70 0.99 2.03
CA SER A 98 29.77 0.97 1.01
C SER A 98 30.26 2.35 0.58
N GLY A 99 29.55 3.42 0.95
CA GLY A 99 29.84 4.79 0.54
C GLY A 99 29.52 5.07 -0.93
N TYR A 100 28.66 4.27 -1.57
CA TYR A 100 28.14 4.53 -2.92
C TYR A 100 27.21 5.76 -2.92
N GLU A 101 26.41 5.93 -1.87
CA GLU A 101 25.71 7.20 -1.60
C GLU A 101 26.54 8.14 -0.72
N SER A 102 26.52 9.43 -1.04
CA SER A 102 27.15 10.45 -0.21
C SER A 102 26.42 10.59 1.13
N ASN A 103 27.18 10.52 2.22
CA ASN A 103 26.69 10.76 3.59
C ASN A 103 26.31 12.23 3.86
N ASP A 104 26.55 13.16 2.92
CA ASP A 104 26.25 14.59 3.10
C ASP A 104 24.74 14.88 3.25
N THR A 105 23.90 13.93 2.84
CA THR A 105 22.43 14.03 2.91
C THR A 105 21.88 13.68 4.30
N TYR A 106 22.66 12.98 5.14
CA TYR A 106 22.20 12.53 6.45
C TYR A 106 22.65 13.50 7.54
N PRO A 107 21.71 14.05 8.35
CA PRO A 107 22.08 14.95 9.43
C PRO A 107 23.08 14.24 10.34
N ASN A 108 24.10 14.99 10.78
CA ASN A 108 25.17 14.50 11.65
C ASN A 108 24.63 14.26 13.07
N ILE A 109 23.69 13.32 13.21
CA ILE A 109 22.92 13.04 14.43
C ILE A 109 23.84 12.54 15.55
N LEU A 110 24.98 11.94 15.21
CA LEU A 110 25.90 11.35 16.17
C LEU A 110 27.20 12.17 16.35
N GLY A 111 27.41 13.26 15.61
CA GLY A 111 28.62 14.09 15.73
C GLY A 111 29.92 13.35 15.42
N VAL A 112 29.86 12.27 14.63
CA VAL A 112 30.99 11.34 14.43
C VAL A 112 31.70 11.65 13.12
N LYS A 113 33.03 11.76 13.22
CA LYS A 113 33.94 12.11 12.13
C LYS A 113 34.25 10.88 11.27
N THR A 114 33.75 10.87 10.03
CA THR A 114 34.45 10.40 8.83
C THR A 114 35.40 9.18 8.98
N ALA A 115 34.99 8.12 9.68
CA ALA A 115 35.72 6.84 9.72
C ALA A 115 34.90 5.74 9.00
N GLU A 116 35.56 4.69 8.51
CA GLU A 116 34.89 3.55 7.85
C GLU A 116 33.90 2.83 8.79
N GLU A 117 34.22 2.74 10.09
CA GLU A 117 33.30 2.20 11.10
C GLU A 117 32.01 3.01 11.22
N ASP A 118 32.08 4.33 11.03
CA ASP A 118 30.89 5.20 11.10
C ASP A 118 29.96 5.00 9.91
N ARG A 119 30.52 4.72 8.72
CA ARG A 119 29.71 4.45 7.52
C ARG A 119 28.93 3.15 7.69
N PHE A 120 29.54 2.14 8.31
CA PHE A 120 28.86 0.90 8.64
C PHE A 120 27.70 1.12 9.63
N VAL A 121 27.92 1.91 10.70
CA VAL A 121 26.87 2.23 11.68
C VAL A 121 25.74 3.04 11.05
N VAL A 122 26.05 4.06 10.24
CA VAL A 122 25.04 4.85 9.51
C VAL A 122 24.26 3.97 8.53
N GLY A 123 24.93 3.07 7.81
CA GLY A 123 24.29 2.09 6.93
C GLY A 123 23.33 1.15 7.68
N LEU A 124 23.71 0.65 8.86
CA LEU A 124 22.85 -0.15 9.72
C LEU A 124 21.61 0.63 10.17
N VAL A 125 21.78 1.86 10.65
CA VAL A 125 20.66 2.72 11.09
C VAL A 125 19.71 3.00 9.93
N THR A 126 20.23 3.33 8.74
CA THR A 126 19.41 3.55 7.55
C THR A 126 18.67 2.28 7.14
N GLY A 127 19.35 1.12 7.15
CA GLY A 127 18.73 -0.18 6.89
C GLY A 127 17.54 -0.46 7.80
N TYR A 128 17.73 -0.37 9.12
CA TYR A 128 16.65 -0.57 10.09
C TYR A 128 15.53 0.46 9.96
N SER A 129 15.87 1.72 9.65
CA SER A 129 14.86 2.77 9.43
C SER A 129 13.98 2.43 8.22
N VAL A 130 14.60 2.00 7.12
CA VAL A 130 13.90 1.55 5.91
C VAL A 130 13.06 0.31 6.22
N GLU A 131 13.59 -0.65 6.98
CA GLU A 131 12.84 -1.86 7.38
C GLU A 131 11.57 -1.52 8.16
N ILE A 132 11.64 -0.61 9.14
CA ILE A 132 10.48 -0.17 9.92
C ILE A 132 9.45 0.50 9.01
N LEU A 133 9.89 1.40 8.12
CA LEU A 133 9.01 2.09 7.18
C LEU A 133 8.35 1.12 6.19
N SER A 134 9.13 0.19 5.61
CA SER A 134 8.60 -0.83 4.69
C SER A 134 7.64 -1.78 5.38
N THR A 135 7.90 -2.15 6.64
CA THR A 135 6.98 -2.98 7.46
C THR A 135 5.65 -2.26 7.70
N ALA A 136 5.69 -0.97 8.02
CA ALA A 136 4.47 -0.16 8.13
C ALA A 136 3.73 -0.06 6.79
N GLY A 137 4.45 0.09 5.68
CA GLY A 137 3.89 0.07 4.32
C GLY A 137 3.12 -1.21 4.03
N VAL A 138 3.73 -2.39 4.26
CA VAL A 138 3.04 -3.68 4.08
C VAL A 138 1.81 -3.81 4.97
N ALA A 139 1.87 -3.36 6.23
CA ALA A 139 0.71 -3.38 7.10
C ALA A 139 -0.46 -2.55 6.52
N LEU A 140 -0.16 -1.41 5.90
CA LEU A 140 -1.16 -0.59 5.18
C LEU A 140 -1.68 -1.30 3.92
N SER A 141 -0.83 -1.95 3.14
CA SER A 141 -1.25 -2.75 1.97
C SER A 141 -2.18 -3.91 2.36
N VAL A 142 -1.86 -4.62 3.45
CA VAL A 142 -2.72 -5.66 4.03
C VAL A 142 -4.07 -5.07 4.45
N LEU A 143 -4.06 -3.91 5.12
CA LEU A 143 -5.28 -3.23 5.50
C LEU A 143 -6.11 -2.91 4.25
N GLN A 144 -5.53 -2.26 3.23
CA GLN A 144 -6.20 -1.92 1.97
C GLN A 144 -6.84 -3.16 1.32
N PHE A 145 -6.13 -4.29 1.25
CA PHE A 145 -6.67 -5.55 0.75
C PHE A 145 -7.92 -6.00 1.52
N ILE A 146 -7.87 -5.98 2.85
CA ILE A 146 -9.01 -6.35 3.72
C ILE A 146 -10.20 -5.43 3.46
N LEU A 147 -9.96 -4.12 3.28
CA LEU A 147 -11.02 -3.14 3.00
C LEU A 147 -11.68 -3.38 1.64
N ILE A 148 -10.89 -3.65 0.60
CA ILE A 148 -11.39 -3.96 -0.74
C ILE A 148 -12.21 -5.26 -0.70
N ASN A 149 -11.73 -6.29 -0.01
CA ASN A 149 -12.45 -7.54 0.16
C ASN A 149 -13.79 -7.33 0.89
N ARG A 150 -13.83 -6.51 1.94
CA ARG A 150 -15.09 -6.14 2.62
C ARG A 150 -16.06 -5.43 1.68
N CYS A 151 -15.58 -4.49 0.86
CA CYS A 151 -16.39 -3.82 -0.16
C CYS A 151 -16.91 -4.81 -1.21
N TYR A 152 -16.08 -5.75 -1.66
CA TYR A 152 -16.45 -6.79 -2.61
C TYR A 152 -17.56 -7.70 -2.07
N VAL A 153 -17.40 -8.22 -0.84
CA VAL A 153 -18.41 -9.08 -0.20
C VAL A 153 -19.73 -8.33 -0.04
N TYR A 154 -19.69 -7.07 0.39
CA TYR A 154 -20.88 -6.24 0.51
C TYR A 154 -21.59 -6.00 -0.84
N ALA A 155 -20.84 -5.61 -1.88
CA ALA A 155 -21.39 -5.40 -3.22
C ALA A 155 -22.01 -6.70 -3.78
N LYS A 156 -21.34 -7.84 -3.58
CA LYS A 156 -21.85 -9.15 -4.00
C LYS A 156 -23.14 -9.54 -3.27
N MET A 157 -23.24 -9.27 -1.97
CA MET A 157 -24.47 -9.52 -1.18
C MET A 157 -25.65 -8.62 -1.62
N MET A 158 -25.36 -7.38 -2.00
CA MET A 158 -26.36 -6.45 -2.55
C MET A 158 -26.86 -6.90 -3.93
N GLU A 159 -25.95 -7.27 -4.84
CA GLU A 159 -26.29 -7.73 -6.19
C GLU A 159 -27.04 -9.07 -6.20
N SER A 160 -26.71 -9.98 -5.28
CA SER A 160 -27.39 -11.27 -5.13
C SER A 160 -28.76 -11.19 -4.45
N GLY A 161 -29.19 -10.00 -3.99
CA GLY A 161 -30.50 -9.80 -3.37
C GLY A 161 -30.66 -10.44 -1.98
N ILE A 162 -29.60 -11.00 -1.40
CA ILE A 162 -29.61 -11.64 -0.07
C ILE A 162 -30.07 -10.65 1.02
N PHE A 163 -29.72 -9.36 0.86
CA PHE A 163 -30.18 -8.29 1.75
C PHE A 163 -31.67 -7.97 1.63
N LYS A 164 -32.29 -8.21 0.47
CA LYS A 164 -33.76 -8.11 0.29
C LYS A 164 -34.46 -9.28 0.97
N GLN A 165 -33.90 -10.49 0.89
CA GLN A 165 -34.46 -11.68 1.53
C GLN A 165 -34.41 -11.59 3.07
N SER A 166 -33.31 -11.11 3.65
CA SER A 166 -33.19 -10.99 5.11
C SER A 166 -34.11 -9.91 5.71
N LYS A 167 -34.35 -8.80 5.01
CA LYS A 167 -35.35 -7.80 5.44
C LYS A 167 -36.78 -8.32 5.31
N LEU A 168 -37.09 -9.10 4.26
CA LEU A 168 -38.43 -9.69 4.12
C LEU A 168 -38.72 -10.79 5.14
N SER A 169 -37.71 -11.55 5.59
CA SER A 169 -37.91 -12.57 6.62
C SER A 169 -38.12 -11.99 8.02
N VAL A 170 -37.55 -10.81 8.30
CA VAL A 170 -37.73 -10.11 9.59
C VAL A 170 -39.10 -9.42 9.70
N ILE A 171 -39.70 -9.01 8.58
CA ILE A 171 -41.05 -8.39 8.56
C ILE A 171 -42.17 -9.43 8.63
N LYS A 172 -41.85 -10.73 8.54
CA LYS A 172 -42.84 -11.83 8.50
C LYS A 172 -43.19 -12.47 9.85
N PHE A 173 -42.90 -11.81 10.96
CA PHE A 173 -43.31 -12.25 12.30
C PHE A 173 -44.20 -11.22 12.97
#